data_AF-A0A101H283-F1
#
_entry.id   AF-A0A101H283-F1
#
_cell.length_a   1.000
_cell.length_b   1.000
_cell.length_c   1.000
_cell.angle_alpha   90.00
_cell.angle_beta   90.00
_cell.angle_gamma   90.00
#
_symmetry.space_group_name_H-M   'P 1'
#
loop_
_entity.id
_entity.type
_entity.pdbx_description
1 polymer ?
#
loop_
_entity_poly.entity_id
_entity_poly.type
_entity_poly.pdbx_seq_one_letter_code
_entity_poly.pdbx_strand_id
1 'polypeptide(L)'
;MLEPILQSPADTLSGGELQRVAIALCLSQDADLYILDEPSAHLDVEQRMNAVSVLKHFAEGREVGVLVIDHDMYSIDMLSERLLVFEGEPGNKGAAYGPFFMKEGMNRFLANLGITFRRDKTGRPRINKIGSFLDREQKSHGEYYYATASDD
;
A
#
# COMPACT_ATOMS: atom_id res chain seq x y z
N MET A 1 -8.34 -15.94 -9.30
CA MET A 1 -6.91 -15.54 -9.36
C MET A 1 -5.97 -16.69 -9.72
N LEU A 2 -6.30 -17.93 -9.34
CA LEU A 2 -5.39 -19.07 -9.49
C LEU A 2 -5.88 -20.11 -10.49
N GLU A 3 -7.12 -19.99 -10.98
CA GLU A 3 -7.75 -20.94 -11.90
C GLU A 3 -6.87 -21.31 -13.10
N PRO A 4 -6.15 -20.36 -13.74
CA PRO A 4 -5.29 -20.67 -14.88
C PRO A 4 -4.06 -21.52 -14.54
N ILE A 5 -3.64 -21.57 -13.26
CA ILE A 5 -2.37 -22.19 -12.83
C ILE A 5 -2.57 -23.35 -11.84
N LEU A 6 -3.81 -23.76 -11.56
CA LEU A 6 -4.12 -24.82 -10.60
C LEU A 6 -3.45 -26.17 -10.89
N GLN A 7 -3.20 -26.47 -12.17
CA GLN A 7 -2.60 -27.73 -12.63
C GLN A 7 -1.12 -27.59 -12.97
N SER A 8 -0.56 -26.39 -12.86
CA SER A 8 0.83 -26.12 -13.18
C SER A 8 1.74 -26.60 -12.03
N PRO A 9 2.82 -27.35 -12.32
CA PRO A 9 3.82 -27.68 -11.32
C PRO A 9 4.44 -26.41 -10.70
N ALA A 10 4.69 -26.42 -9.39
CA ALA A 10 5.15 -25.23 -8.68
C ALA A 10 6.50 -24.69 -9.18
N ASP A 11 7.39 -25.58 -9.64
CA ASP A 11 8.70 -25.25 -10.21
C ASP A 11 8.63 -24.63 -11.62
N THR A 12 7.45 -24.63 -12.24
CA THR A 12 7.21 -24.02 -13.56
C THR A 12 6.57 -22.64 -13.49
N LEU A 13 6.15 -22.21 -12.30
CA LEU A 13 5.45 -20.94 -12.10
C LEU A 13 6.42 -19.75 -12.22
N SER A 14 5.98 -18.70 -12.90
CA SER A 14 6.66 -17.40 -12.90
C SER A 14 6.63 -16.75 -11.52
N GLY A 15 7.47 -15.73 -11.29
CA GLY A 15 7.52 -15.01 -10.02
C GLY A 15 6.17 -14.43 -9.59
N GLY A 16 5.41 -13.83 -10.53
CA GLY A 16 4.08 -13.30 -10.25
C GLY A 16 3.03 -14.38 -9.98
N GLU A 17 3.15 -15.56 -10.59
CA GLU A 17 2.29 -16.72 -10.29
C GLU A 17 2.58 -17.29 -8.92
N LEU A 18 3.87 -17.48 -8.58
CA LEU A 18 4.31 -17.88 -7.25
C LEU A 18 3.83 -16.91 -6.18
N GLN A 19 3.89 -15.60 -6.45
CA GLN A 19 3.39 -14.58 -5.53
C GLN A 19 1.89 -14.73 -5.26
N ARG A 20 1.07 -14.93 -6.29
CA ARG A 20 -0.38 -15.16 -6.11
C ARG A 20 -0.67 -16.44 -5.34
N VAL A 21 0.11 -17.50 -5.57
CA VAL A 21 0.01 -18.75 -4.80
C VAL A 21 0.38 -18.52 -3.34
N ALA A 22 1.45 -17.77 -3.06
CA ALA A 22 1.88 -17.46 -1.70
C ALA A 22 0.82 -16.63 -0.94
N ILE A 23 0.23 -15.62 -1.57
CA ILE A 23 -0.88 -14.86 -0.99
C ILE A 23 -2.05 -15.79 -0.67
N ALA A 24 -2.50 -16.61 -1.64
CA ALA A 24 -3.63 -17.52 -1.42
C ALA A 24 -3.35 -18.56 -0.32
N LEU A 25 -2.12 -19.06 -0.24
CA LEU A 25 -1.69 -19.98 0.81
C LEU A 25 -1.72 -19.32 2.19
N CYS A 26 -1.28 -18.06 2.30
CA CYS A 26 -1.36 -17.29 3.53
C CYS A 26 -2.82 -17.11 3.97
N LEU A 27 -3.69 -16.68 3.07
CA LEU A 27 -5.11 -16.43 3.36
C LEU A 27 -5.94 -17.71 3.59
N SER A 28 -5.42 -18.89 3.22
CA SER A 28 -6.09 -20.17 3.47
C SER A 28 -5.92 -20.66 4.90
N GLN A 29 -4.93 -20.15 5.62
CA GLN A 29 -4.73 -20.48 7.03
C GLN A 29 -5.82 -19.83 7.88
N ASP A 30 -6.18 -20.47 9.00
CA ASP A 30 -7.07 -19.89 10.01
C ASP A 30 -6.21 -19.13 11.03
N ALA A 31 -6.34 -17.80 11.06
CA ALA A 31 -5.53 -16.92 11.91
C ALA A 31 -6.28 -15.62 12.23
N ASP A 32 -5.99 -15.04 13.39
CA ASP A 32 -6.55 -13.73 13.78
C ASP A 32 -5.79 -12.54 13.15
N LEU A 33 -4.53 -12.78 12.74
CA LEU A 33 -3.65 -11.77 12.15
C LEU A 33 -2.84 -12.37 10.99
N TYR A 34 -2.94 -11.72 9.83
CA TYR A 34 -2.17 -12.05 8.63
C TYR A 34 -1.14 -10.96 8.38
N ILE A 35 0.09 -11.38 8.07
CA ILE A 35 1.19 -10.46 7.75
C ILE A 35 1.68 -10.81 6.35
N LEU A 36 1.65 -9.84 5.44
CA LEU A 36 2.14 -9.99 4.08
C LEU A 36 3.25 -8.98 3.83
N ASP A 37 4.43 -9.50 3.49
CA ASP A 37 5.61 -8.69 3.15
C ASP A 37 5.76 -8.61 1.63
N GLU A 38 5.68 -7.40 1.11
CA GLU A 38 5.66 -7.04 -0.31
C GLU A 38 4.73 -7.91 -1.18
N PRO A 39 3.42 -8.01 -0.85
CA PRO A 39 2.48 -8.82 -1.63
C PRO A 39 2.36 -8.35 -3.09
N SER A 40 2.68 -7.08 -3.39
CA SER A 40 2.65 -6.54 -4.74
C SER A 40 3.87 -6.91 -5.61
N ALA A 41 4.90 -7.54 -5.04
CA ALA A 41 6.12 -7.89 -5.75
C ALA A 41 5.86 -8.81 -6.95
N HIS A 42 6.56 -8.56 -8.07
CA HIS A 42 6.46 -9.32 -9.32
C HIS A 42 5.07 -9.32 -10.01
N LEU A 43 4.09 -8.61 -9.46
CA LEU A 43 2.75 -8.51 -10.03
C LEU A 43 2.66 -7.32 -11.00
N ASP A 44 2.02 -7.54 -12.16
CA ASP A 44 1.66 -6.44 -13.05
C ASP A 44 0.55 -5.56 -12.43
N VAL A 45 0.21 -4.45 -13.09
CA VAL A 45 -0.78 -3.48 -12.57
C VAL A 45 -2.15 -4.14 -12.31
N GLU A 46 -2.61 -5.03 -13.19
CA GLU A 46 -3.92 -5.68 -13.05
C GLU A 46 -3.90 -6.70 -11.92
N GLN A 47 -2.83 -7.50 -11.85
CA GLN A 47 -2.63 -8.49 -10.80
C GLN A 47 -2.51 -7.84 -9.42
N ARG A 48 -1.83 -6.69 -9.30
CA ARG A 48 -1.76 -5.92 -8.05
C ARG A 48 -3.13 -5.45 -7.60
N MET A 49 -3.95 -4.93 -8.53
CA MET A 49 -5.31 -4.49 -8.21
C MET A 49 -6.20 -5.65 -7.75
N ASN A 50 -6.06 -6.81 -8.39
CA ASN A 50 -6.77 -8.01 -7.97
C ASN A 50 -6.32 -8.48 -6.58
N ALA A 51 -5.01 -8.48 -6.30
CA ALA A 51 -4.46 -8.85 -4.99
C ALA A 51 -4.94 -7.91 -3.88
N VAL A 52 -4.87 -6.59 -4.09
CA VAL A 52 -5.39 -5.57 -3.16
C VAL A 52 -6.88 -5.77 -2.89
N SER A 53 -7.67 -5.98 -3.95
CA SER A 53 -9.11 -6.24 -3.81
C SER A 53 -9.36 -7.50 -2.96
N VAL A 54 -8.67 -8.60 -3.24
CA VAL A 54 -8.83 -9.85 -2.46
C VAL A 54 -8.45 -9.66 -1.00
N LEU A 55 -7.33 -9.01 -0.71
CA LEU A 55 -6.87 -8.75 0.66
C LEU A 55 -7.87 -7.90 1.44
N LYS A 56 -8.41 -6.84 0.81
CA LYS A 56 -9.41 -5.97 1.42
C LYS A 56 -10.70 -6.72 1.75
N HIS A 57 -11.28 -7.41 0.77
CA HIS A 57 -12.51 -8.18 0.98
C HIS A 57 -12.31 -9.31 2.00
N PHE A 58 -11.12 -9.91 2.05
CA PHE A 58 -10.79 -10.94 3.03
C PHE A 58 -10.76 -10.39 4.45
N ALA A 59 -10.08 -9.27 4.67
CA ALA A 59 -10.00 -8.60 5.97
C ALA A 59 -11.40 -8.19 6.46
N GLU A 60 -12.17 -7.53 5.59
CA GLU A 60 -13.53 -7.07 5.89
C GLU A 60 -14.50 -8.24 6.14
N GLY A 61 -14.44 -9.29 5.31
CA GLY A 61 -15.37 -10.41 5.36
C GLY A 61 -15.14 -11.40 6.51
N ARG A 62 -13.93 -11.43 7.07
CA ARG A 62 -13.59 -12.32 8.20
C ARG A 62 -13.39 -11.61 9.53
N GLU A 63 -13.45 -10.27 9.55
CA GLU A 63 -13.18 -9.45 10.74
C GLU A 63 -11.80 -9.74 11.38
N VAL A 64 -10.79 -9.99 10.54
CA VAL A 64 -9.41 -10.32 10.96
C VAL A 64 -8.45 -9.15 10.74
N GLY A 65 -7.33 -9.14 11.47
CA GLY A 65 -6.25 -8.20 11.24
C GLY A 65 -5.43 -8.57 10.02
N VAL A 66 -5.11 -7.58 9.17
CA VAL A 66 -4.16 -7.74 8.06
C VAL A 66 -3.13 -6.63 8.12
N LEU A 67 -1.85 -7.00 8.25
CA LEU A 67 -0.71 -6.10 8.17
C LEU A 67 0.01 -6.32 6.84
N VAL A 68 0.09 -5.27 6.03
CA VAL A 68 0.82 -5.30 4.76
C VAL A 68 2.03 -4.38 4.84
N ILE A 69 3.18 -4.90 4.45
CA ILE A 69 4.40 -4.14 4.19
C ILE A 69 4.51 -4.03 2.67
N ASP A 70 4.55 -2.82 2.13
CA ASP A 70 4.69 -2.60 0.70
C ASP A 70 5.36 -1.25 0.42
N HIS A 71 5.88 -1.08 -0.78
CA HIS A 71 6.43 0.18 -1.28
C HIS A 71 5.53 0.82 -2.34
N ASP A 72 4.50 0.12 -2.83
CA ASP A 72 3.51 0.65 -3.75
C ASP A 72 2.47 1.51 -3.02
N MET A 73 2.63 2.82 -3.12
CA MET A 73 1.75 3.81 -2.47
C MET A 73 0.27 3.67 -2.85
N TYR A 74 -0.02 3.16 -4.05
CA TYR A 74 -1.40 2.99 -4.50
C TYR A 74 -2.07 1.80 -3.82
N SER A 75 -1.35 0.68 -3.69
CA SER A 75 -1.80 -0.49 -2.93
C SER A 75 -2.02 -0.12 -1.46
N ILE A 76 -1.11 0.66 -0.88
CA ILE A 76 -1.25 1.18 0.50
C ILE A 76 -2.50 2.08 0.65
N ASP A 77 -2.71 3.07 -0.25
CA ASP A 77 -3.91 3.95 -0.22
C ASP A 77 -5.22 3.18 -0.32
N MET A 78 -5.25 2.10 -1.12
CA MET A 78 -6.47 1.33 -1.36
C MET A 78 -6.80 0.32 -0.26
N LEU A 79 -5.78 -0.28 0.34
CA LEU A 79 -5.92 -1.37 1.32
C LEU A 79 -6.06 -0.86 2.76
N SER A 80 -5.34 0.21 3.10
CA SER A 80 -5.01 0.50 4.50
C SER A 80 -5.98 1.50 5.12
N GLU A 81 -6.45 1.22 6.33
CA GLU A 81 -7.18 2.19 7.18
C GLU A 81 -6.24 2.99 8.08
N ARG A 82 -5.13 2.35 8.46
CA ARG A 82 -4.11 2.89 9.37
C ARG A 82 -2.72 2.55 8.85
N LEU A 83 -1.75 3.35 9.24
CA LEU A 83 -0.37 3.25 8.76
C LEU A 83 0.62 3.23 9.92
N LEU A 84 1.60 2.33 9.83
CA LEU A 84 2.84 2.39 10.61
C LEU A 84 3.92 3.02 9.73
N VAL A 85 4.55 4.07 10.23
CA VAL A 85 5.60 4.81 9.50
C VAL A 85 6.95 4.42 10.07
N PHE A 86 7.84 3.92 9.21
CA PHE A 86 9.22 3.60 9.56
C PHE A 86 10.14 4.77 9.19
N GLU A 87 11.02 5.15 10.13
CA GLU A 87 12.01 6.21 9.94
C GLU A 87 13.37 5.75 10.46
N GLY A 88 14.44 6.28 9.88
CA GLY A 88 15.79 5.99 10.34
C GLY A 88 16.82 6.04 9.22
N GLU A 89 17.89 5.30 9.40
CA GLU A 89 19.00 5.18 8.46
C GLU A 89 19.16 3.71 8.06
N PRO A 90 18.96 3.36 6.77
CA PRO A 90 19.07 2.00 6.29
C PRO A 90 20.41 1.35 6.68
N GLY A 91 20.35 0.14 7.24
CA GLY A 91 21.53 -0.59 7.70
C GLY A 91 22.14 -0.11 9.03
N ASN A 92 21.58 0.92 9.66
CA ASN A 92 22.07 1.46 10.94
C ASN A 92 20.99 1.42 12.04
N LYS A 93 19.90 2.17 11.88
CA LYS A 93 18.84 2.31 12.90
C LYS A 93 17.48 2.55 12.26
N GLY A 94 16.44 2.00 12.87
CA GLY A 94 15.05 2.21 12.45
C GLY A 94 14.13 2.33 13.66
N ALA A 95 13.11 3.16 13.54
CA ALA A 95 12.02 3.30 14.50
C ALA A 95 10.68 3.28 13.76
N ALA A 96 9.69 2.60 14.35
CA ALA A 96 8.33 2.56 13.84
C ALA A 96 7.42 3.46 14.68
N TYR A 97 6.56 4.22 14.03
CA TYR A 97 5.62 5.15 14.65
C TYR A 97 4.18 4.86 14.18
N GLY A 98 3.21 5.03 15.08
CA GLY A 98 1.79 4.80 14.81
C GLY A 98 1.17 3.73 15.71
N PRO A 99 0.04 3.10 15.30
CA PRO A 99 -0.62 3.23 14.01
C PRO A 99 -1.41 4.54 13.88
N PHE A 100 -1.11 5.32 12.85
CA PHE A 100 -1.81 6.56 12.52
C PHE A 100 -2.98 6.32 11.57
N PHE A 101 -3.95 7.24 11.52
CA PHE A 101 -4.87 7.27 10.39
C PHE A 101 -4.13 7.65 9.10
N MET A 102 -4.66 7.23 7.95
CA MET A 102 -4.01 7.41 6.65
C MET A 102 -3.53 8.85 6.38
N LYS A 103 -4.35 9.88 6.62
CA LYS A 103 -3.96 11.29 6.39
C LYS A 103 -2.73 11.67 7.23
N GLU A 104 -2.73 11.34 8.51
CA GLU A 104 -1.63 11.67 9.43
C GLU A 104 -0.35 10.90 9.09
N GLY A 105 -0.46 9.57 8.94
CA GLY A 105 0.67 8.72 8.62
C GLY A 105 1.32 9.06 7.29
N MET A 106 0.52 9.28 6.25
CA MET A 106 1.04 9.65 4.92
C MET A 106 1.64 11.05 4.92
N ASN A 107 1.06 12.03 5.63
CA ASN A 107 1.69 13.34 5.78
C ASN A 107 3.07 13.24 6.43
N ARG A 108 3.21 12.44 7.49
CA ARG A 108 4.50 12.20 8.15
C ARG A 108 5.51 11.54 7.21
N PHE A 109 5.11 10.45 6.56
CA PHE A 109 5.97 9.71 5.63
C PHE A 109 6.43 10.58 4.46
N LEU A 110 5.50 11.28 3.81
CA LEU A 110 5.78 12.10 2.64
C LEU A 110 6.56 13.38 2.97
N ALA A 111 6.36 13.95 4.16
CA ALA A 111 7.16 15.06 4.65
C ALA A 111 8.64 14.68 4.78
N ASN A 112 8.93 13.49 5.31
CA ASN A 112 10.31 12.98 5.40
C ASN A 112 10.96 12.79 4.03
N LEU A 113 10.17 12.47 2.99
CA LEU A 113 10.65 12.36 1.61
C LEU A 113 10.72 13.71 0.88
N GLY A 114 10.08 14.75 1.41
CA GLY A 114 9.95 16.05 0.75
C GLY A 114 9.10 16.03 -0.53
N ILE A 115 8.20 15.05 -0.67
CA ILE A 115 7.35 14.82 -1.85
C ILE A 115 5.89 15.10 -1.48
N THR A 116 5.13 15.71 -2.38
CA THR A 116 3.68 15.92 -2.20
C THR A 116 2.87 15.13 -3.22
N PHE A 117 1.67 14.73 -2.82
CA PHE A 117 0.71 13.98 -3.61
C PHE A 117 -0.57 14.79 -3.86
N ARG A 118 -1.26 14.45 -4.95
CA ARG A 118 -2.62 14.90 -5.27
C ARG A 118 -3.45 13.74 -5.77
N ARG A 119 -4.78 13.83 -5.71
CA ARG A 119 -5.66 12.91 -6.44
C ARG A 119 -5.85 13.40 -7.87
N ASP A 120 -5.72 12.52 -8.85
CA ASP A 120 -6.17 12.82 -10.21
C ASP A 120 -7.71 12.69 -10.34
N LYS A 121 -8.25 12.95 -11.54
CA LYS A 121 -9.69 12.88 -11.80
C LYS A 121 -10.30 11.49 -11.55
N THR A 122 -9.47 10.44 -11.55
CA THR A 122 -9.89 9.06 -11.28
C THR A 122 -9.75 8.70 -9.81
N GLY A 123 -9.39 9.67 -8.96
CA GLY A 123 -9.12 9.46 -7.55
C GLY A 123 -7.73 8.89 -7.27
N ARG A 124 -6.90 8.63 -8.28
CA ARG A 124 -5.60 7.97 -8.05
C ARG A 124 -4.55 8.93 -7.48
N PRO A 125 -3.73 8.49 -6.51
CA PRO A 125 -2.62 9.27 -6.01
C PRO A 125 -1.58 9.55 -7.12
N ARG A 126 -1.17 10.81 -7.24
CA ARG A 126 -0.16 11.29 -8.20
C ARG A 126 0.81 12.22 -7.51
N ILE A 127 2.10 12.01 -7.75
CA ILE A 127 3.17 12.89 -7.30
C ILE A 127 3.05 14.26 -7.99
N ASN A 128 3.21 15.34 -7.23
CA ASN A 128 3.41 16.67 -7.80
C ASN A 128 4.84 16.85 -8.28
N LYS A 129 4.99 17.57 -9.40
CA LYS A 129 6.33 17.96 -9.86
C LYS A 129 6.96 18.83 -8.76
N ILE A 130 8.17 18.47 -8.35
CA ILE A 130 8.94 19.18 -7.33
C ILE A 130 9.05 20.66 -7.71
N GLY A 131 8.71 21.55 -6.79
CA GLY A 131 8.74 23.00 -7.01
C GLY A 131 7.64 23.53 -7.93
N SER A 132 6.62 22.73 -8.27
CA SER A 132 5.39 23.26 -8.88
C SER A 132 4.63 24.16 -7.90
N PHE A 133 3.66 24.95 -8.40
CA PHE A 133 2.81 25.76 -7.54
C PHE A 133 2.12 24.93 -6.45
N LEU A 134 1.45 23.83 -6.85
CA LEU A 134 0.77 22.91 -5.95
C LEU A 134 1.71 22.28 -4.93
N ASP A 135 2.92 21.85 -5.34
CA ASP A 135 3.92 21.28 -4.41
C ASP A 135 4.34 22.28 -3.32
N ARG A 136 4.54 23.55 -3.69
CA ARG A 136 4.92 24.60 -2.72
C ARG A 136 3.77 24.94 -1.77
N GLU A 137 2.56 25.05 -2.30
CA GLU A 137 1.35 25.36 -1.53
C GLU A 137 1.06 24.27 -0.49
N GLN A 138 1.08 23.00 -0.91
CA GLN A 138 0.91 21.87 0.00
C GLN A 138 1.97 21.82 1.09
N LYS A 139 3.25 22.04 0.73
CA LYS A 139 4.34 22.12 1.71
C LYS A 139 4.16 23.26 2.71
N SER A 140 3.69 24.43 2.28
CA SER A 140 3.45 25.55 3.19
C SER A 140 2.34 25.29 4.22
N HIS A 141 1.39 24.41 3.89
CA HIS A 141 0.32 24.01 4.80
C HIS A 141 0.61 22.71 5.56
N GLY A 142 1.74 22.04 5.30
CA GLY A 142 2.05 20.73 5.87
C GLY A 142 1.15 19.59 5.34
N GLU A 143 0.51 19.79 4.19
CA GLU A 143 -0.43 18.84 3.57
C GLU A 143 0.24 18.06 2.42
N TYR A 144 1.08 17.10 2.76
CA TYR A 144 1.84 16.31 1.79
C TYR A 144 1.03 15.22 1.09
N TYR A 145 -0.03 14.70 1.70
CA TYR A 145 -0.81 13.59 1.15
C TYR A 145 -1.95 14.03 0.22
N TYR A 146 -3.06 14.47 0.80
CA TYR A 146 -4.19 15.06 0.08
C TYR A 146 -4.52 16.38 0.76
N ALA A 147 -4.67 17.44 -0.04
CA ALA A 147 -5.38 18.61 0.42
C ALA A 147 -6.82 18.16 0.73
N THR A 148 -7.34 18.53 1.90
CA THR A 148 -8.78 18.44 2.12
C THR A 148 -9.45 19.18 0.97
N ALA A 149 -10.36 18.53 0.24
CA ALA A 149 -11.25 19.27 -0.63
C ALA A 149 -11.82 20.40 0.23
N SER A 150 -11.68 21.64 -0.22
CA SER A 150 -12.42 22.74 0.36
C SER A 150 -13.88 22.31 0.38
N ASP A 151 -14.45 22.15 1.58
CA ASP A 151 -15.88 22.03 1.78
C ASP A 151 -16.49 23.37 1.32
N ASP A 152 -16.67 23.53 0.01
CA ASP A 152 -17.50 24.56 -0.63
C ASP A 152 -18.75 23.90 -1.24
#